data_AF-A0AAE4LQP4-F1
#
_entry.id   AF-A0AAE4LQP4-F1
#
_cell.length_a   1.000
_cell.length_b   1.000
_cell.length_c   1.000
_cell.angle_alpha   90.00
_cell.angle_beta   90.00
_cell.angle_gamma   90.00
#
_symmetry.space_group_name_H-M   'P 1'
#
loop_
_entity.id
_entity.type
_entity.pdbx_description
1 polymer ?
#
loop_
_entity_poly.entity_id
_entity_poly.type
_entity_poly.pdbx_seq_one_letter_code
_entity_poly.pdbx_strand_id
1 'polypeptide(L)'
;MAEMFNCTQGNIYAIEASGRDLTDEQLNILKSKFGDEVVSKYIINLTLDKDNPKTFKEATHDFFNKREESLLAIIESQQRTIENLSKTLETLSKR
;
A
#
# COMPACT_ATOMS: atom_id res chain seq x y z
N MET A 1 -23.38 -1.71 -5.22
CA MET A 1 -21.97 -1.97 -5.59
C MET A 1 -21.86 -2.75 -6.91
N ALA A 2 -22.63 -3.83 -7.09
CA ALA A 2 -22.72 -4.56 -8.37
C ALA A 2 -23.07 -3.67 -9.58
N GLU A 3 -24.11 -2.83 -9.45
CA GLU A 3 -24.49 -1.84 -10.49
C GLU A 3 -23.38 -0.84 -10.82
N MET A 4 -22.58 -0.46 -9.81
CA MET A 4 -21.49 0.48 -10.00
C MET A 4 -20.41 -0.09 -10.90
N PHE A 5 -20.15 -1.39 -10.81
CA PHE A 5 -19.14 -2.12 -11.60
C PHE A 5 -19.72 -2.81 -12.84
N ASN A 6 -20.99 -2.56 -13.16
CA ASN A 6 -21.71 -3.23 -14.24
C ASN A 6 -21.55 -4.77 -14.22
N CYS A 7 -21.60 -5.37 -13.03
CA CYS A 7 -21.40 -6.80 -12.84
C CYS A 7 -22.45 -7.41 -11.92
N THR A 8 -22.44 -8.74 -11.76
CA THR A 8 -23.40 -9.42 -10.86
C THR A 8 -22.97 -9.32 -9.41
N GLN A 9 -23.92 -9.47 -8.48
CA GLN A 9 -23.61 -9.54 -7.04
C GLN A 9 -22.67 -10.73 -6.71
N GLY A 10 -22.73 -11.82 -7.48
CA GLY A 10 -21.79 -12.94 -7.35
C GLY A 10 -20.35 -12.56 -7.71
N ASN A 11 -20.16 -11.66 -8.70
CA ASN A 11 -18.84 -11.12 -9.01
C ASN A 11 -18.32 -10.22 -7.87
N ILE A 12 -19.18 -9.40 -7.27
CA ILE A 12 -18.82 -8.60 -6.08
C ILE A 12 -18.40 -9.51 -4.94
N TYR A 13 -19.18 -10.54 -4.63
CA TYR A 13 -18.84 -11.51 -3.60
C TYR A 13 -17.48 -12.19 -3.87
N ALA A 14 -17.21 -12.57 -5.13
CA ALA A 14 -15.94 -13.16 -5.50
C ALA A 14 -14.76 -12.19 -5.35
N ILE A 15 -14.95 -10.89 -5.59
CA ILE A 15 -13.94 -9.86 -5.36
C ILE A 15 -13.72 -9.65 -3.86
N GLU A 16 -14.79 -9.51 -3.07
CA GLU A 16 -14.74 -9.32 -1.61
C GLU A 16 -14.10 -10.53 -0.90
N ALA A 17 -14.37 -11.74 -1.40
CA ALA A 17 -13.76 -12.98 -0.92
C ALA A 17 -12.32 -13.19 -1.44
N SER A 18 -11.75 -12.22 -2.18
CA SER A 18 -10.43 -12.33 -2.84
C SER A 18 -10.30 -13.54 -3.78
N GLY A 19 -11.42 -14.04 -4.30
CA GLY A 19 -11.48 -15.12 -5.27
C GLY A 19 -11.17 -14.68 -6.70
N ARG A 20 -11.18 -13.35 -6.97
CA ARG A 20 -10.71 -12.75 -8.23
C ARG A 20 -10.38 -11.26 -8.06
N ASP A 21 -9.54 -10.75 -8.96
CA ASP A 21 -9.26 -9.32 -9.09
C ASP A 21 -10.32 -8.57 -9.91
N LEU A 22 -10.25 -7.24 -9.80
CA LEU A 22 -10.95 -6.32 -10.70
C LEU A 22 -10.39 -6.46 -12.11
N THR A 23 -11.30 -6.46 -13.10
CA THR A 23 -10.92 -6.32 -14.50
C THR A 23 -10.49 -4.89 -14.84
N ASP A 24 -9.77 -4.70 -15.95
CA ASP A 24 -9.39 -3.37 -16.43
C ASP A 24 -10.60 -2.44 -16.63
N GLU A 25 -11.72 -2.99 -17.11
CA GLU A 25 -12.97 -2.25 -17.26
C GLU A 25 -13.51 -1.75 -15.91
N GLN A 26 -13.54 -2.62 -14.90
CA GLN A 26 -13.98 -2.27 -13.56
C GLN A 26 -13.04 -1.26 -12.89
N LEU A 27 -11.73 -1.35 -13.15
CA LEU A 27 -10.76 -0.35 -12.71
C LEU A 27 -10.97 1.00 -13.40
N ASN A 28 -11.23 1.00 -14.70
CA ASN A 28 -11.52 2.22 -15.46
C ASN A 28 -12.81 2.90 -15.00
N ILE A 29 -13.83 2.13 -14.62
CA ILE A 29 -15.05 2.65 -13.99
C ILE A 29 -14.73 3.38 -12.67
N LEU A 30 -13.86 2.81 -11.83
CA LEU A 30 -13.42 3.47 -10.59
C LEU A 30 -12.69 4.78 -10.88
N LYS A 31 -11.74 4.76 -11.81
CA LYS A 31 -10.95 5.94 -12.20
C LYS A 31 -11.84 7.04 -12.77
N SER A 32 -12.84 6.68 -13.57
CA SER A 32 -13.82 7.62 -14.13
C SER A 32 -14.69 8.27 -13.05
N LYS A 33 -15.09 7.52 -12.02
CA LYS A 33 -15.97 8.03 -10.95
C LYS A 33 -15.23 8.82 -9.86
N PHE A 34 -14.02 8.41 -9.49
CA PHE A 34 -13.30 8.96 -8.33
C PHE A 34 -12.00 9.69 -8.68
N GLY A 35 -11.55 9.62 -9.93
CA GLY A 35 -10.28 10.17 -10.38
C GLY A 35 -9.11 9.21 -10.21
N ASP A 36 -8.20 9.22 -11.18
CA ASP A 36 -7.06 8.31 -11.25
C ASP A 36 -6.10 8.47 -10.05
N GLU A 37 -5.87 9.71 -9.60
CA GLU A 37 -5.02 9.99 -8.44
C GLU A 37 -5.57 9.40 -7.13
N VAL A 38 -6.89 9.38 -6.97
CA VAL A 38 -7.53 8.82 -5.77
C VAL A 38 -7.44 7.31 -5.83
N VAL A 39 -7.83 6.70 -6.96
CA VAL A 39 -7.86 5.25 -7.13
C VAL A 39 -6.45 4.65 -7.00
N SER A 40 -5.45 5.29 -7.61
CA SER A 40 -4.05 4.82 -7.56
C SER A 40 -3.48 4.72 -6.15
N LYS A 41 -4.00 5.47 -5.17
CA LYS A 41 -3.58 5.36 -3.76
C LYS A 41 -3.97 4.05 -3.09
N TYR A 42 -4.99 3.37 -3.63
CA TYR A 42 -5.57 2.17 -3.04
C TYR A 42 -5.27 0.90 -3.84
N ILE A 43 -4.59 1.01 -4.99
CA ILE A 43 -4.11 -0.15 -5.74
C ILE A 43 -2.90 -0.75 -5.01
N ILE A 44 -3.01 -2.00 -4.60
CA ILE A 44 -1.91 -2.76 -4.02
C ILE A 44 -1.33 -3.64 -5.14
N ASN A 45 -0.15 -3.30 -5.62
CA ASN A 45 0.58 -4.11 -6.59
C ASN A 45 1.33 -5.22 -5.87
N LEU A 46 0.69 -6.39 -5.75
CA LEU A 46 1.33 -7.59 -5.22
C LEU A 46 2.07 -8.30 -6.36
N THR A 47 3.40 -8.28 -6.31
CA THR A 47 4.20 -9.17 -7.16
C THR A 47 4.11 -10.58 -6.58
N LEU A 48 3.26 -11.42 -7.16
CA LEU A 48 3.19 -12.84 -6.81
C LEU A 48 4.33 -13.57 -7.52
N ASP A 49 5.22 -14.17 -6.74
CA ASP A 49 6.28 -15.03 -7.25
C ASP A 49 5.65 -16.31 -7.82
N LYS A 50 5.90 -16.60 -9.10
CA LYS A 50 5.37 -17.80 -9.77
C LYS A 50 5.99 -19.08 -9.24
N ASP A 51 7.20 -19.00 -8.69
CA ASP A 51 7.96 -20.13 -8.18
C ASP A 51 7.70 -20.38 -6.69
N ASN A 52 7.06 -19.42 -5.99
CA ASN A 52 6.62 -19.55 -4.61
C ASN A 52 5.22 -18.94 -4.43
N PRO A 53 4.15 -19.69 -4.81
CA PRO A 53 2.80 -19.18 -4.81
C PRO A 53 2.32 -18.92 -3.38
N LYS A 54 2.34 -17.64 -2.98
CA LYS A 54 1.71 -17.16 -1.75
C LYS A 54 0.22 -16.93 -1.99
N THR A 55 -0.60 -17.22 -0.99
CA THR A 55 -2.00 -16.77 -1.00
C THR A 55 -2.04 -15.24 -1.03
N PHE A 56 -3.12 -14.66 -1.56
CA PHE A 56 -3.32 -13.20 -1.54
C PHE A 56 -3.18 -12.61 -0.12
N LYS A 57 -3.65 -13.35 0.90
CA LYS A 57 -3.54 -12.95 2.31
C LYS A 57 -2.09 -12.90 2.78
N GLU A 58 -1.27 -13.88 2.41
CA GLU A 58 0.16 -13.89 2.75
C GLU A 58 0.92 -12.80 2.00
N ALA A 59 0.63 -12.62 0.70
CA ALA A 59 1.26 -11.59 -0.11
C ALA A 59 0.93 -10.17 0.38
N THR A 60 -0.32 -9.91 0.76
CA THR A 60 -0.73 -8.63 1.35
C THR A 60 -0.06 -8.40 2.70
N HIS A 61 -0.04 -9.41 3.57
CA HIS A 61 0.63 -9.31 4.87
C HIS A 61 2.12 -8.99 4.71
N ASP A 62 2.82 -9.69 3.84
CA ASP A 62 4.24 -9.45 3.56
C ASP A 62 4.50 -8.05 2.97
N PHE A 63 3.64 -7.60 2.05
CA PHE A 63 3.77 -6.26 1.45
C PHE A 63 3.68 -5.16 2.52
N PHE A 64 2.70 -5.26 3.42
CA PHE A 64 2.52 -4.27 4.47
C PHE A 64 3.63 -4.35 5.53
N ASN A 65 4.05 -5.56 5.93
CA ASN A 65 5.15 -5.72 6.90
C ASN A 65 6.46 -5.14 6.35
N LYS A 66 6.83 -5.44 5.10
CA LYS A 66 8.05 -4.87 4.49
C LYS A 66 7.99 -3.35 4.41
N ARG A 67 6.81 -2.80 4.12
CA ARG A 67 6.60 -1.34 4.09
C ARG A 67 6.74 -0.75 5.50
N GLU A 68 6.20 -1.41 6.51
CA GLU A 68 6.31 -1.01 7.91
C GLU A 68 7.78 -1.02 8.37
N GLU A 69 8.51 -2.09 8.12
CA GLU A 69 9.96 -2.20 8.42
C GLU A 69 10.76 -1.07 7.77
N SER A 70 10.48 -0.78 6.49
CA SER A 70 11.13 0.32 5.78
C SER A 70 10.84 1.69 6.40
N LEU A 71 9.59 1.93 6.82
CA LEU A 71 9.21 3.17 7.49
C LEU A 71 9.89 3.31 8.86
N LEU A 72 9.95 2.23 9.64
CA LEU A 72 10.65 2.20 10.92
C LEU A 72 12.14 2.54 10.75
N ALA A 73 12.80 1.94 9.76
CA ALA A 73 14.21 2.22 9.46
C ALA A 73 14.45 3.70 9.10
N ILE A 74 13.53 4.33 8.37
CA ILE A 74 13.58 5.76 8.04
C ILE A 74 13.45 6.60 9.32
N ILE A 75 12.48 6.29 10.18
CA ILE A 75 12.25 7.01 11.44
C ILE A 75 13.48 6.93 12.35
N GLU A 76 14.05 5.74 12.52
CA GLU A 76 15.27 5.56 13.33
C GLU A 76 16.45 6.38 12.77
N SER A 77 16.58 6.44 11.45
CA SER A 77 17.59 7.27 10.78
C SER A 77 17.39 8.77 11.03
N GLN A 78 16.14 9.22 10.97
CA GLN A 78 15.78 10.61 11.27
C GLN A 78 16.03 10.94 12.75
N GLN A 79 15.71 10.05 13.68
CA GLN A 79 15.98 10.21 15.10
C GLN A 79 17.48 10.38 15.38
N ARG A 80 18.34 9.54 14.79
CA ARG A 80 19.81 9.68 14.90
C ARG A 80 20.29 11.03 14.35
N THR A 81 19.71 11.48 13.25
CA THR A 81 20.04 12.78 12.65
C THR A 81 19.68 13.93 13.58
N ILE A 82 18.47 13.90 14.16
CA ILE A 82 18.01 14.90 15.13
C ILE A 82 18.93 14.93 16.36
N GLU A 83 19.30 13.77 16.91
CA GLU A 83 20.20 13.70 18.06
C GLU A 83 21.56 14.34 17.78
N ASN A 84 22.14 14.09 16.61
CA ASN A 84 23.41 14.69 16.21
C ASN A 84 23.32 16.20 16.04
N LEU A 85 22.22 16.70 15.47
CA LEU A 85 21.97 18.14 15.34
C LEU A 85 21.83 18.79 16.72
N SER A 86 21.11 18.16 17.65
CA SER A 86 20.96 18.65 19.03
C SER A 86 22.31 18.77 19.75
N LYS A 87 23.18 17.74 19.66
CA LYS A 87 24.55 17.78 20.25
C LYS A 87 25.41 18.90 19.65
N THR A 88 25.30 19.11 18.34
CA THR A 88 26.00 20.19 17.63
C THR A 88 25.55 21.55 18.15
N LEU A 89 24.24 21.75 18.29
CA LEU A 89 23.65 22.98 18.81
C LEU A 89 24.11 23.26 20.25
N GLU A 90 24.09 22.25 21.14
CA GLU A 90 24.57 22.39 22.52
C GLU A 90 26.04 22.82 22.57
N THR A 91 26.87 22.28 21.68
CA THR A 91 28.29 22.62 21.60
C THR A 91 28.48 24.07 21.16
N LEU A 92 27.69 24.53 20.19
CA LEU A 92 27.75 25.90 19.70
C LEU A 92 27.17 26.91 20.70
N SER A 93 26.11 26.54 21.44
CA SER A 93 25.48 27.41 22.45
C SER A 93 26.34 27.61 23.70
N LYS A 94 27.33 26.75 23.94
CA LYS A 94 28.27 26.86 25.07
C LYS A 94 29.53 27.68 24.72
N ARG A 95 29.66 28.15 23.49
CA ARG A 95 30.70 29.10 23.04
C ARG A 95 30.15 30.52 23.07
#